data_AF-A0A258AQC8-F1
#
_entry.id   AF-A0A258AQC8-F1
#
_cell.length_a   1.000
_cell.length_b   1.000
_cell.length_c   1.000
_cell.angle_alpha   90.00
_cell.angle_beta   90.00
_cell.angle_gamma   90.00
#
_symmetry.space_group_name_H-M   'P 1'
#
loop_
_entity.id
_entity.type
_entity.pdbx_description
1 polymer ?
#
loop_
_entity_poly.entity_id
_entity_poly.type
_entity_poly.pdbx_seq_one_letter_code
_entity_poly.pdbx_strand_id
1 'polypeptide(L)'
;AAKNTGLKIDGLHSCIGKMTDYLETMQTKDGGFGGSNRDQHYNQWSLSGVGILGLQTMAKGKTTAIKKGIKFLREFLTAEPLDWNKNCNLYCWYYYTQAFFQQGGDDWKFYNQQFLPQVLAAQQSDGAFKAGRPNWPAGDAADAIYRQCLCTLQLEVFYRYLKVGDREESSFFEK
;
A
#
# COMPACT_ATOMS: atom_id res chain seq x y z
N ALA A 1 2.05 -12.06 -12.12
CA ALA A 1 2.57 -13.38 -12.57
C ALA A 1 2.43 -13.54 -14.10
N ALA A 2 1.22 -13.76 -14.64
CA ALA A 2 0.99 -14.02 -16.07
C ALA A 2 1.72 -13.05 -17.03
N LYS A 3 1.57 -11.72 -16.82
CA LYS A 3 2.25 -10.66 -17.59
C LYS A 3 3.78 -10.82 -17.66
N ASN A 4 4.40 -11.39 -16.62
CA ASN A 4 5.86 -11.48 -16.50
C ASN A 4 6.42 -12.81 -17.03
N THR A 5 5.56 -13.73 -17.50
CA THR A 5 5.99 -15.04 -18.00
C THR A 5 6.60 -14.99 -19.41
N GLY A 6 6.34 -13.91 -20.17
CA GLY A 6 6.68 -13.82 -21.59
C GLY A 6 5.78 -14.67 -22.51
N LEU A 7 4.85 -15.45 -21.95
CA LEU A 7 3.91 -16.27 -22.71
C LEU A 7 2.84 -15.40 -23.35
N LYS A 8 2.44 -15.77 -24.58
CA LYS A 8 1.25 -15.22 -25.22
C LYS A 8 0.03 -15.87 -24.57
N ILE A 9 -0.69 -15.09 -23.79
CA ILE A 9 -1.91 -15.52 -23.10
C ILE A 9 -3.06 -14.72 -23.68
N ASP A 10 -4.00 -15.42 -24.30
CA ASP A 10 -5.16 -14.80 -24.93
C ASP A 10 -5.99 -13.99 -23.92
N GLY A 11 -6.39 -12.78 -24.32
CA GLY A 11 -7.17 -11.88 -23.48
C GLY A 11 -6.41 -11.17 -22.36
N LEU A 12 -5.16 -11.54 -22.04
CA LEU A 12 -4.41 -10.97 -20.91
C LEU A 12 -4.31 -9.44 -20.96
N HIS A 13 -3.95 -8.88 -22.12
CA HIS A 13 -3.84 -7.43 -22.28
C HIS A 13 -5.20 -6.72 -22.14
N SER A 14 -6.28 -7.31 -22.66
CA SER A 14 -7.63 -6.76 -22.52
C SER A 14 -8.09 -6.76 -21.06
N CYS A 15 -7.83 -7.86 -20.34
CA CYS A 15 -8.14 -7.96 -18.90
C CYS A 15 -7.37 -6.93 -18.07
N ILE A 16 -6.08 -6.71 -18.37
CA ILE A 16 -5.28 -5.67 -17.71
C ILE A 16 -5.88 -4.29 -17.98
N GLY A 17 -6.24 -3.98 -19.23
CA GLY A 17 -6.86 -2.70 -19.60
C GLY A 17 -8.18 -2.46 -18.85
N LYS A 18 -9.09 -3.44 -18.86
CA LYS A 18 -10.36 -3.34 -18.12
C LYS A 18 -10.15 -3.13 -16.62
N MET A 19 -9.13 -3.79 -16.04
CA MET A 19 -8.80 -3.63 -14.63
C MET A 19 -8.27 -2.22 -14.34
N THR A 20 -7.36 -1.69 -15.16
CA THR A 20 -6.84 -0.33 -14.97
C THR A 20 -7.95 0.71 -15.13
N ASP A 21 -8.80 0.57 -16.14
CA ASP A 21 -9.94 1.47 -16.36
C ASP A 21 -10.90 1.44 -15.16
N TYR A 22 -11.19 0.24 -14.65
CA TYR A 22 -12.03 0.08 -13.46
C TYR A 22 -11.44 0.81 -12.25
N LEU A 23 -10.14 0.61 -11.96
CA LEU A 23 -9.47 1.29 -10.84
C LEU A 23 -9.53 2.81 -11.00
N GLU A 24 -9.27 3.33 -12.20
CA GLU A 24 -9.38 4.77 -12.47
C GLU A 24 -10.81 5.29 -12.25
N THR A 25 -11.83 4.51 -12.62
CA THR A 25 -13.21 4.91 -12.32
C THR A 25 -13.51 4.92 -10.81
N MET A 26 -12.83 4.11 -10.00
CA MET A 26 -13.01 4.10 -8.54
C MET A 26 -12.32 5.27 -7.83
N GLN A 27 -11.53 6.09 -8.54
CA GLN A 27 -10.97 7.30 -7.97
C GLN A 27 -12.07 8.31 -7.64
N THR A 28 -12.02 8.84 -6.43
CA THR A 28 -12.98 9.80 -5.92
C THR A 28 -12.60 11.22 -6.33
N LYS A 29 -13.49 12.19 -6.08
CA LYS A 29 -13.21 13.61 -6.29
C LYS A 29 -12.03 14.13 -5.44
N ASP A 30 -11.80 13.52 -4.27
CA ASP A 30 -10.75 13.90 -3.33
C ASP A 30 -9.39 13.26 -3.69
N GLY A 31 -9.37 12.34 -4.65
CA GLY A 31 -8.17 11.70 -5.18
C GLY A 31 -7.86 10.32 -4.62
N GLY A 32 -8.51 9.93 -3.51
CA GLY A 32 -8.48 8.55 -3.00
C GLY A 32 -9.22 7.57 -3.90
N PHE A 33 -9.28 6.30 -3.48
CA PHE A 33 -10.03 5.25 -4.18
C PHE A 33 -11.03 4.62 -3.21
N GLY A 34 -12.28 4.45 -3.63
CA GLY A 34 -13.34 3.84 -2.81
C GLY A 34 -14.10 2.73 -3.54
N GLY A 35 -14.94 2.01 -2.80
CA GLY A 35 -15.90 1.06 -3.38
C GLY A 35 -17.05 1.77 -4.12
N SER A 36 -18.12 1.03 -4.44
CA SER A 36 -19.23 1.53 -5.27
C SER A 36 -19.88 2.83 -4.77
N ASN A 37 -19.88 3.08 -3.45
CA ASN A 37 -20.33 4.33 -2.85
C ASN A 37 -19.15 5.33 -2.66
N ARG A 38 -18.70 5.93 -3.76
CA ARG A 38 -17.42 6.65 -3.84
C ARG A 38 -17.34 7.92 -2.98
N ASP A 39 -18.47 8.53 -2.62
CA ASP A 39 -18.50 9.77 -1.83
C ASP A 39 -18.43 9.54 -0.31
N GLN A 40 -18.51 8.29 0.16
CA GLN A 40 -18.41 8.00 1.58
C GLN A 40 -16.96 8.18 2.06
N HIS A 41 -16.72 9.17 2.94
CA HIS A 41 -15.37 9.53 3.42
C HIS A 41 -14.55 8.32 3.93
N TYR A 42 -15.17 7.47 4.76
CA TYR A 42 -14.47 6.30 5.32
C TYR A 42 -14.27 5.13 4.34
N ASN A 43 -14.78 5.23 3.11
CA ASN A 43 -14.58 4.24 2.06
C ASN A 43 -13.25 4.43 1.32
N GLN A 44 -12.68 5.64 1.37
CA GLN A 44 -11.56 5.99 0.50
C GLN A 44 -10.20 5.56 1.06
N TRP A 45 -9.98 5.75 2.36
CA TRP A 45 -8.67 5.48 2.96
C TRP A 45 -8.31 3.99 2.82
N SER A 46 -9.23 3.08 3.17
CA SER A 46 -8.95 1.64 3.17
C SER A 46 -8.63 1.05 1.79
N LEU A 47 -9.20 1.61 0.72
CA LEU A 47 -9.02 1.11 -0.64
C LEU A 47 -7.98 1.91 -1.46
N SER A 48 -7.55 3.08 -0.98
CA SER A 48 -6.57 3.90 -1.69
C SER A 48 -5.23 3.18 -1.88
N GLY A 49 -4.72 2.49 -0.85
CA GLY A 49 -3.44 1.77 -0.96
C GLY A 49 -3.46 0.72 -2.07
N VAL A 50 -4.51 -0.12 -2.12
CA VAL A 50 -4.63 -1.19 -3.12
C VAL A 50 -4.92 -0.63 -4.53
N GLY A 51 -5.73 0.42 -4.63
CA GLY A 51 -6.01 1.08 -5.91
C GLY A 51 -4.74 1.68 -6.53
N ILE A 52 -3.95 2.39 -5.72
CA ILE A 52 -2.66 2.96 -6.15
C ILE A 52 -1.70 1.85 -6.57
N LEU A 53 -1.52 0.82 -5.74
CA LEU A 53 -0.58 -0.28 -6.02
C LEU A 53 -0.97 -1.06 -7.28
N GLY A 54 -2.27 -1.30 -7.47
CA GLY A 54 -2.80 -1.98 -8.67
C GLY A 54 -2.44 -1.21 -9.95
N LEU A 55 -2.63 0.11 -9.94
CA LEU A 55 -2.24 0.98 -11.05
C LEU A 55 -0.72 1.02 -11.24
N GLN A 56 0.07 1.19 -10.17
CA GLN A 56 1.54 1.18 -10.23
C GLN A 56 2.08 -0.12 -10.84
N THR A 57 1.43 -1.25 -10.57
CA THR A 57 1.87 -2.57 -11.03
C THR A 57 1.52 -2.83 -12.50
N MET A 58 0.34 -2.40 -12.94
CA MET A 58 -0.25 -2.88 -14.19
C MET A 58 -0.46 -1.82 -15.26
N ALA A 59 -0.61 -0.54 -14.87
CA ALA A 59 -0.79 0.55 -15.81
C ALA A 59 0.47 0.78 -16.67
N LYS A 60 0.29 1.35 -17.86
CA LYS A 60 1.38 1.67 -18.79
C LYS A 60 2.14 2.95 -18.40
N GLY A 61 2.42 3.15 -17.11
CA GLY A 61 3.19 4.30 -16.59
C GLY A 61 2.54 5.01 -15.39
N LYS A 62 3.17 6.12 -14.95
CA LYS A 62 2.69 6.96 -13.84
C LYS A 62 1.46 7.78 -14.27
N THR A 63 0.26 7.26 -14.05
CA THR A 63 -0.98 7.96 -14.35
C THR A 63 -1.24 9.13 -13.38
N THR A 64 -2.05 10.09 -13.80
CA THR A 64 -2.52 11.18 -12.92
C THR A 64 -3.27 10.64 -11.69
N ALA A 65 -3.94 9.49 -11.82
CA ALA A 65 -4.65 8.85 -10.74
C ALA A 65 -3.72 8.40 -9.60
N ILE A 66 -2.55 7.83 -9.93
CA ILE A 66 -1.53 7.47 -8.92
C ILE A 66 -1.08 8.71 -8.13
N LYS A 67 -0.77 9.81 -8.82
CA LYS A 67 -0.34 11.06 -8.18
C LYS A 67 -1.39 11.62 -7.22
N LYS A 68 -2.66 11.63 -7.66
CA LYS A 68 -3.79 12.06 -6.83
C LYS A 68 -3.99 11.16 -5.60
N GLY A 69 -3.87 9.84 -5.77
CA GLY A 69 -3.98 8.88 -4.68
C GLY A 69 -2.88 9.02 -3.63
N ILE A 70 -1.63 9.18 -4.07
CA ILE A 70 -0.50 9.42 -3.15
C ILE A 70 -0.69 10.74 -2.39
N LYS A 71 -1.10 11.81 -3.09
CA LYS A 71 -1.42 13.09 -2.45
C LYS A 71 -2.51 12.94 -1.39
N PHE A 72 -3.62 12.29 -1.73
CA PHE A 72 -4.72 12.02 -0.81
C PHE A 72 -4.24 11.26 0.44
N LEU A 73 -3.49 10.16 0.27
CA LEU A 73 -2.96 9.41 1.42
C LEU A 73 -1.97 10.23 2.25
N ARG A 74 -1.15 11.07 1.63
CA ARG A 74 -0.21 11.94 2.35
C ARG A 74 -0.94 12.97 3.21
N GLU A 75 -2.00 13.58 2.67
CA GLU A 75 -2.86 14.50 3.41
C GLU A 75 -3.58 13.80 4.57
N PHE A 76 -4.16 12.62 4.31
CA PHE A 76 -4.80 11.79 5.33
C PHE A 76 -3.83 11.42 6.46
N LEU A 77 -2.63 10.93 6.14
CA LEU A 77 -1.61 10.55 7.13
C LEU A 77 -0.92 11.73 7.81
N THR A 78 -1.09 12.94 7.29
CA THR A 78 -0.68 14.17 7.99
C THR A 78 -1.71 14.55 9.05
N ALA A 79 -3.00 14.42 8.73
CA ALA A 79 -4.10 14.67 9.68
C ALA A 79 -4.23 13.56 10.73
N GLU A 80 -4.01 12.31 10.33
CA GLU A 80 -4.10 11.12 11.16
C GLU A 80 -2.83 10.26 11.03
N PRO A 81 -1.73 10.64 11.71
CA PRO A 81 -0.51 9.86 11.69
C PRO A 81 -0.70 8.43 12.18
N LEU A 82 0.16 7.53 11.73
CA LEU A 82 0.12 6.13 12.14
C LEU A 82 0.49 5.97 13.61
N ASP A 83 -0.42 5.37 14.38
CA ASP A 83 -0.22 5.10 15.80
C ASP A 83 -0.84 3.74 16.15
N TRP A 84 0.04 2.81 16.55
CA TRP A 84 -0.32 1.44 16.92
C TRP A 84 -1.38 1.38 18.03
N ASN A 85 -1.39 2.36 18.93
CA ASN A 85 -2.25 2.41 20.09
C ASN A 85 -3.45 3.35 19.91
N LYS A 86 -3.62 3.96 18.73
CA LYS A 86 -4.75 4.85 18.43
C LYS A 86 -5.59 4.40 17.25
N ASN A 87 -4.95 4.06 16.13
CA ASN A 87 -5.60 3.86 14.83
C ASN A 87 -4.94 2.73 14.00
N CYS A 88 -4.51 1.65 14.68
CA CYS A 88 -3.88 0.50 14.03
C CYS A 88 -4.82 -0.14 13.01
N ASN A 89 -4.45 -0.04 11.73
CA ASN A 89 -5.18 -0.68 10.64
C ASN A 89 -4.22 -1.41 9.70
N LEU A 90 -3.82 -2.62 10.09
CA LEU A 90 -2.71 -3.32 9.45
C LEU A 90 -2.99 -3.70 8.00
N TYR A 91 -4.26 -3.95 7.64
CA TYR A 91 -4.62 -4.18 6.24
C TYR A 91 -4.30 -2.93 5.40
N CYS A 92 -4.73 -1.77 5.88
CA CYS A 92 -4.50 -0.51 5.18
C CYS A 92 -3.00 -0.19 5.16
N TRP A 93 -2.32 -0.33 6.30
CA TRP A 93 -0.91 -0.03 6.42
C TRP A 93 -0.07 -0.93 5.50
N TYR A 94 -0.42 -2.21 5.35
CA TYR A 94 0.21 -3.11 4.39
C TYR A 94 0.14 -2.61 2.94
N TYR A 95 -1.03 -2.15 2.48
CA TYR A 95 -1.16 -1.60 1.13
C TYR A 95 -0.54 -0.21 0.99
N TYR A 96 -0.62 0.64 2.02
CA TYR A 96 0.05 1.93 2.02
C TYR A 96 1.57 1.76 1.94
N THR A 97 2.14 0.83 2.71
CA THR A 97 3.58 0.53 2.72
C THR A 97 4.04 0.20 1.30
N GLN A 98 3.36 -0.70 0.60
CA GLN A 98 3.71 -1.04 -0.77
C GLN A 98 3.53 0.14 -1.74
N ALA A 99 2.43 0.88 -1.65
CA ALA A 99 2.16 2.02 -2.53
C ALA A 99 3.21 3.13 -2.39
N PHE A 100 3.56 3.49 -1.14
CA PHE A 100 4.58 4.50 -0.83
C PHE A 100 5.99 4.00 -1.14
N PHE A 101 6.30 2.73 -0.84
CA PHE A 101 7.59 2.14 -1.20
C PHE A 101 7.79 2.16 -2.72
N GLN A 102 6.75 1.79 -3.47
CA GLN A 102 6.77 1.77 -4.92
C GLN A 102 6.83 3.17 -5.55
N GLN A 103 6.26 4.18 -4.86
CA GLN A 103 6.37 5.58 -5.23
C GLN A 103 7.80 6.12 -5.02
N GLY A 104 8.46 5.69 -3.94
CA GLY A 104 9.84 6.08 -3.61
C GLY A 104 9.98 7.54 -3.17
N GLY A 105 11.23 8.04 -3.14
CA GLY A 105 11.55 9.44 -2.86
C GLY A 105 11.03 9.96 -1.51
N ASP A 106 10.61 11.22 -1.50
CA ASP A 106 10.11 11.91 -0.30
C ASP A 106 8.76 11.36 0.20
N ASP A 107 7.99 10.72 -0.67
CA ASP A 107 6.74 10.04 -0.29
C ASP A 107 7.05 8.79 0.52
N TRP A 108 8.01 7.97 0.07
CA TRP A 108 8.47 6.84 0.87
C TRP A 108 9.09 7.29 2.20
N LYS A 109 9.96 8.31 2.17
CA LYS A 109 10.61 8.80 3.39
C LYS A 109 9.60 9.28 4.43
N PHE A 110 8.58 10.03 3.99
CA PHE A 110 7.47 10.48 4.84
C PHE A 110 6.72 9.30 5.48
N TYR A 111 6.33 8.30 4.69
CA TYR A 111 5.59 7.16 5.20
C TYR A 111 6.44 6.28 6.12
N ASN A 112 7.69 6.01 5.72
CA ASN A 112 8.63 5.16 6.45
C ASN A 112 8.95 5.66 7.86
N GLN A 113 9.06 6.98 8.02
CA GLN A 113 9.27 7.61 9.32
C GLN A 113 8.09 7.42 10.28
N GLN A 114 6.88 7.13 9.77
CA GLN A 114 5.71 6.88 10.60
C GLN A 114 5.50 5.39 10.87
N PHE A 115 5.50 4.52 9.85
CA PHE A 115 5.10 3.12 10.04
C PHE A 115 6.17 2.29 10.76
N LEU A 116 7.45 2.47 10.41
CA LEU A 116 8.51 1.56 10.84
C LEU A 116 8.69 1.54 12.36
N PRO A 117 8.71 2.70 13.06
CA PRO A 117 8.77 2.71 14.52
C PRO A 117 7.59 2.01 15.18
N GLN A 118 6.37 2.13 14.61
CA GLN A 118 5.16 1.52 15.16
C GLN A 118 5.21 0.01 15.10
N VAL A 119 5.61 -0.55 13.95
CA VAL A 119 5.70 -2.01 13.75
C VAL A 119 6.82 -2.60 14.62
N LEU A 120 8.01 -1.97 14.65
CA LEU A 120 9.13 -2.47 15.45
C LEU A 120 8.84 -2.44 16.95
N ALA A 121 8.23 -1.37 17.46
CA ALA A 121 7.85 -1.26 18.87
C ALA A 121 6.69 -2.20 19.27
N ALA A 122 6.03 -2.82 18.30
CA ALA A 122 4.98 -3.81 18.52
C ALA A 122 5.49 -5.25 18.54
N GLN A 123 6.73 -5.50 18.08
CA GLN A 123 7.33 -6.83 18.09
C GLN A 123 7.74 -7.22 19.52
N GLN A 124 7.36 -8.43 19.91
CA GLN A 124 7.69 -9.03 21.19
C GLN A 124 8.99 -9.83 21.11
N SER A 125 9.53 -10.22 22.26
CA SER A 125 10.79 -10.97 22.35
C SER A 125 10.75 -12.36 21.71
N ASP A 126 9.56 -12.95 21.57
CA ASP A 126 9.33 -14.22 20.87
C ASP A 126 9.11 -14.04 19.35
N GLY A 127 9.18 -12.80 18.86
CA GLY A 127 8.99 -12.44 17.46
C GLY A 127 7.53 -12.17 17.06
N ALA A 128 6.55 -12.43 17.93
CA ALA A 128 5.14 -12.15 17.66
C ALA A 128 4.84 -10.65 17.78
N PHE A 129 3.84 -10.15 17.05
CA PHE A 129 3.38 -8.76 17.21
C PHE A 129 2.20 -8.67 18.18
N LYS A 130 2.22 -7.69 19.09
CA LYS A 130 1.14 -7.42 20.07
C LYS A 130 -0.13 -6.89 19.39
N ALA A 131 -1.29 -6.94 20.05
CA ALA A 131 -2.50 -6.32 19.51
C ALA A 131 -2.36 -4.78 19.43
N GLY A 132 -2.95 -4.17 18.41
CA GLY A 132 -3.05 -2.71 18.29
C GLY A 132 -4.43 -2.22 18.71
N ARG A 133 -4.62 -0.89 18.75
CA ARG A 133 -5.95 -0.30 18.91
C ARG A 133 -6.55 -0.02 17.53
N PRO A 134 -7.59 -0.77 17.11
CA PRO A 134 -8.18 -0.57 15.79
C PRO A 134 -8.96 0.75 15.69
N ASN A 135 -8.92 1.38 14.51
CA ASN A 135 -9.84 2.48 14.15
C ASN A 135 -11.14 2.01 13.48
N TRP A 136 -11.25 0.71 13.20
CA TRP A 136 -12.40 0.07 12.55
C TRP A 136 -12.49 -1.39 13.01
N PRO A 137 -13.68 -2.03 13.07
CA PRO A 137 -13.79 -3.46 13.39
C PRO A 137 -12.77 -4.33 12.63
N ALA A 138 -11.98 -5.10 13.38
CA ALA A 138 -10.89 -5.97 12.89
C ALA A 138 -9.70 -5.27 12.18
N GLY A 139 -9.60 -3.94 12.26
CA GLY A 139 -8.50 -3.18 11.62
C GLY A 139 -7.11 -3.59 12.12
N ASP A 140 -6.99 -3.95 13.40
CA ASP A 140 -5.73 -4.39 14.03
C ASP A 140 -5.34 -5.84 13.68
N ALA A 141 -6.08 -6.49 12.78
CA ALA A 141 -5.98 -7.91 12.48
C ALA A 141 -6.08 -8.76 13.76
N ALA A 142 -7.30 -8.88 14.28
CA ALA A 142 -7.57 -9.54 15.57
C ALA A 142 -6.99 -10.97 15.68
N ASP A 143 -6.94 -11.70 14.57
CA ASP A 143 -6.27 -13.00 14.50
C ASP A 143 -4.74 -12.84 14.51
N ALA A 144 -4.07 -13.55 15.43
CA ALA A 144 -2.63 -13.42 15.64
C ALA A 144 -1.79 -13.84 14.43
N ILE A 145 -2.23 -14.84 13.66
CA ILE A 145 -1.51 -15.28 12.46
C ILE A 145 -1.65 -14.23 11.36
N TYR A 146 -2.85 -13.68 11.18
CA TYR A 146 -3.07 -12.63 10.20
C TYR A 146 -2.27 -11.35 10.54
N ARG A 147 -2.25 -10.96 11.82
CA ARG A 147 -1.40 -9.87 12.30
C ARG A 147 0.09 -10.12 12.03
N GLN A 148 0.57 -11.31 12.38
CA GLN A 148 1.96 -11.71 12.11
C GLN A 148 2.29 -11.57 10.62
N CYS A 149 1.40 -12.06 9.76
CA CYS A 149 1.55 -12.00 8.31
C CYS A 149 1.65 -10.55 7.81
N LEU A 150 0.69 -9.69 8.17
CA LEU A 150 0.69 -8.30 7.70
C LEU A 150 1.89 -7.49 8.21
N CYS A 151 2.30 -7.67 9.46
CA CYS A 151 3.50 -7.01 9.99
C CYS A 151 4.77 -7.48 9.28
N THR A 152 4.90 -8.78 9.05
CA THR A 152 6.05 -9.35 8.36
C THR A 152 6.11 -8.88 6.89
N LEU A 153 4.99 -8.93 6.18
CA LEU A 153 4.90 -8.47 4.78
C LEU A 153 5.21 -6.97 4.61
N GLN A 154 4.87 -6.14 5.60
CA GLN A 154 5.27 -4.73 5.61
C GLN A 154 6.79 -4.57 5.78
N LEU A 155 7.42 -5.35 6.65
CA LEU A 155 8.88 -5.32 6.85
C LEU A 155 9.64 -5.96 5.68
N GLU A 156 9.02 -6.86 4.92
CA GLU A 156 9.63 -7.46 3.74
C GLU A 156 9.90 -6.44 2.63
N VAL A 157 9.27 -5.25 2.66
CA VAL A 157 9.41 -4.31 1.53
C VAL A 157 10.86 -3.90 1.27
N PHE A 158 11.69 -3.85 2.30
CA PHE A 158 13.11 -3.53 2.20
C PHE A 158 13.95 -4.60 1.48
N TYR A 159 13.44 -5.83 1.38
CA TYR A 159 14.22 -6.99 0.92
C TYR A 159 13.63 -7.63 -0.34
N ARG A 160 12.31 -7.53 -0.54
CA ARG A 160 11.59 -8.36 -1.51
C ARG A 160 11.18 -7.63 -2.78
N TYR A 161 10.97 -6.32 -2.71
CA TYR A 161 10.62 -5.54 -3.89
C TYR A 161 11.85 -4.80 -4.40
N LEU A 162 12.34 -5.18 -5.58
CA LEU A 162 13.11 -4.25 -6.41
C LEU A 162 12.19 -3.05 -6.63
N LYS A 163 12.63 -1.81 -6.34
CA LYS A 163 11.82 -0.65 -6.74
C LYS A 163 11.57 -0.82 -8.24
N VAL A 164 10.33 -0.71 -8.72
CA VAL A 164 10.06 -0.78 -10.18
C VAL A 164 10.89 0.25 -10.98
N GLY A 165 11.46 1.28 -10.33
CA GLY A 165 12.46 2.20 -10.91
C GLY A 165 13.94 1.76 -10.81
N ASP A 166 14.29 0.78 -9.97
CA ASP A 166 15.66 0.29 -9.75
C ASP A 166 16.07 -0.82 -10.75
N ARG A 167 15.33 -1.01 -11.84
CA ARG A 167 15.87 -1.83 -12.96
C ARG A 167 17.06 -1.17 -13.65
N GLU A 168 17.37 0.09 -13.34
CA GLU A 168 18.49 0.85 -13.92
C GLU A 168 19.47 1.48 -12.91
N GLU A 169 19.32 1.30 -11.59
CA GLU A 169 20.27 1.84 -10.60
C GLU A 169 20.78 0.77 -9.62
N SER A 170 22.10 0.80 -9.38
CA SER A 170 22.85 -0.12 -8.52
C SER A 170 22.35 -0.11 -7.07
N SER A 171 22.35 -1.31 -6.47
CA SER A 171 21.89 -1.56 -5.10
C SER A 171 22.65 -0.72 -4.06
N PHE A 172 21.92 -0.18 -3.07
CA PHE A 172 22.52 0.52 -1.92
C PHE A 172 23.43 -0.39 -1.05
N PHE A 173 23.32 -1.71 -1.20
CA PHE A 173 24.17 -2.69 -0.52
C PHE A 173 25.49 -2.98 -1.24
N GLU A 174 25.70 -2.40 -2.43
CA GLU A 174 26.99 -2.41 -3.11
C GLU A 174 27.78 -1.16 -2.71
N LYS A 175 28.41 -1.23 -1.53
CA LYS A 175 29.53 -0.36 -1.15
C LYS A 175 30.67 -1.20 -0.59
#